data_AF-A0A2T3N9V6-F1
#
_entry.id   AF-A0A2T3N9V6-F1
#
_cell.length_a   1.000
_cell.length_b   1.000
_cell.length_c   1.000
_cell.angle_alpha   90.00
_cell.angle_beta   90.00
_cell.angle_gamma   90.00
#
_symmetry.space_group_name_H-M   'P 1'
#
loop_
_entity.id
_entity.type
_entity.pdbx_description
1 polymer ?
#
loop_
_entity_poly.entity_id
_entity_poly.type
_entity_poly.pdbx_seq_one_letter_code
_entity_poly.pdbx_strand_id
1 'polypeptide(L)'
;MKVLTLTDAISEELYKVLISKGYTANERKQYISFDKGRSDKTYIHYSNNIIRARKNTEGETIITTRFGKPNGKASASQHDYLSTWFFNGYTGKKGSSL
;
A
#
# COMPACT_ATOMS: atom_id res chain seq x y z
N MET A 1 9.43 -0.83 -18.92
CA MET A 1 8.75 -0.87 -17.61
C MET A 1 7.54 0.03 -17.67
N LYS A 2 6.32 -0.46 -17.35
CA LYS A 2 5.16 0.42 -17.21
C LYS A 2 5.33 1.23 -15.92
N VAL A 3 5.37 2.55 -16.03
CA VAL A 3 5.31 3.44 -14.86
C VAL A 3 3.90 3.32 -14.30
N LEU A 4 3.75 2.72 -13.13
CA LEU A 4 2.48 2.66 -12.43
C LEU A 4 2.28 4.00 -11.73
N THR A 5 1.25 4.72 -12.15
CA THR A 5 0.77 5.94 -11.50
C THR A 5 -0.39 5.57 -10.60
N LEU A 6 -0.33 5.91 -9.31
CA LEU A 6 -1.48 5.76 -8.42
C LEU A 6 -2.48 6.87 -8.76
N THR A 7 -3.39 6.60 -9.68
CA THR A 7 -4.47 7.52 -10.05
C THR A 7 -5.64 7.40 -9.06
N ASP A 8 -6.53 8.38 -9.06
CA ASP A 8 -7.77 8.33 -8.28
C ASP A 8 -8.60 7.09 -8.64
N ALA A 9 -8.67 6.74 -9.93
CA ALA A 9 -9.38 5.56 -10.41
C ALA A 9 -8.79 4.24 -9.85
N ILE A 10 -7.46 4.11 -9.82
CA ILE A 10 -6.81 2.92 -9.24
C ILE A 10 -7.05 2.85 -7.74
N SER A 11 -7.03 4.01 -7.05
CA SER A 11 -7.29 4.08 -5.62
C SER A 11 -8.74 3.69 -5.30
N GLU A 12 -9.70 4.12 -6.11
CA GLU A 12 -11.12 3.77 -5.99
C GLU A 12 -11.38 2.29 -6.29
N GLU A 13 -10.72 1.73 -7.31
CA GLU A 13 -10.80 0.29 -7.61
C GLU A 13 -10.27 -0.53 -6.44
N LEU A 14 -9.10 -0.17 -5.89
CA LEU A 14 -8.53 -0.84 -4.72
C LEU A 14 -9.46 -0.76 -3.51
N TYR A 15 -10.06 0.42 -3.29
CA TYR A 15 -11.03 0.63 -2.22
C TYR A 15 -12.16 -0.39 -2.35
N LYS A 16 -12.79 -0.48 -3.52
CA LYS A 16 -13.90 -1.42 -3.78
C LYS A 16 -13.48 -2.88 -3.56
N VAL A 17 -12.29 -3.26 -4.03
CA VAL A 17 -11.76 -4.61 -3.84
C VAL A 17 -11.57 -4.91 -2.36
N LEU A 18 -10.92 -4.03 -1.60
CA LEU A 18 -10.68 -4.23 -0.17
C LEU A 18 -12.00 -4.28 0.63
N ILE A 19 -12.96 -3.40 0.33
CA ILE A 19 -14.30 -3.47 0.95
C ILE A 19 -15.00 -4.79 0.62
N SER A 20 -14.99 -5.24 -0.64
CA SER A 20 -15.61 -6.51 -1.04
C SER A 20 -14.98 -7.73 -0.36
N LYS A 21 -13.71 -7.61 0.05
CA LYS A 21 -12.97 -8.62 0.81
C LYS A 21 -13.22 -8.54 2.31
N GLY A 22 -14.06 -7.63 2.79
CA GLY A 22 -14.43 -7.50 4.19
C GLY A 22 -13.46 -6.67 5.02
N TYR A 23 -12.65 -5.80 4.40
CA TYR A 23 -11.88 -4.80 5.13
C TYR A 23 -12.77 -3.63 5.54
N THR A 24 -12.51 -3.09 6.72
CA THR A 24 -13.09 -1.83 7.19
C THR A 24 -12.15 -0.68 6.83
N ALA A 25 -12.63 0.27 6.03
CA ALA A 25 -11.89 1.49 5.72
C ALA A 25 -11.99 2.51 6.87
N ASN A 26 -10.86 3.12 7.20
CA ASN A 26 -10.73 4.17 8.21
C ASN A 26 -9.95 5.33 7.58
N GLU A 27 -10.65 6.44 7.32
CA GLU A 27 -10.05 7.60 6.67
C GLU A 27 -9.23 8.44 7.65
N ARG A 28 -8.04 8.86 7.20
CA ARG A 28 -7.14 9.76 7.91
C ARG A 28 -6.74 10.88 6.96
N LYS A 29 -6.24 11.98 7.54
CA LYS A 29 -5.84 13.18 6.80
C LYS A 29 -4.89 12.92 5.62
N GLN A 30 -4.06 11.88 5.68
CA GLN A 30 -3.00 11.60 4.69
C GLN A 30 -3.12 10.24 4.00
N TYR A 31 -4.03 9.38 4.45
CA TYR A 31 -4.17 8.02 3.95
C TYR A 31 -5.52 7.43 4.36
N ILE A 32 -5.96 6.37 3.68
CA ILE A 32 -6.97 5.45 4.21
C ILE A 32 -6.27 4.18 4.69
N SER A 33 -6.62 3.73 5.89
CA SER A 33 -6.25 2.41 6.39
C SER A 33 -7.42 1.45 6.29
N PHE A 34 -7.16 0.27 5.77
CA PHE A 34 -8.07 -0.85 5.66
C PHE A 34 -7.65 -1.91 6.66
N ASP A 35 -8.57 -2.35 7.52
CA ASP A 35 -8.31 -3.35 8.56
C ASP A 35 -9.27 -4.55 8.41
N LYS A 36 -8.72 -5.77 8.47
CA LYS A 36 -9.49 -7.03 8.42
C LYS A 36 -9.18 -7.95 9.60
N GLY A 37 -8.92 -7.39 10.78
CA GLY A 37 -8.58 -8.16 11.98
C GLY A 37 -7.28 -8.98 11.82
N ARG A 38 -6.90 -9.75 12.85
CA ARG A 38 -5.64 -10.55 12.90
C ARG A 38 -4.39 -9.80 12.43
N SER A 39 -4.38 -8.48 12.63
CA SER A 39 -3.33 -7.57 12.15
C SER A 39 -3.23 -7.37 10.63
N ASP A 40 -4.17 -7.85 9.82
CA ASP A 40 -4.20 -7.57 8.38
C ASP A 40 -4.60 -6.12 8.13
N LYS A 41 -3.60 -5.33 7.72
CA LYS A 41 -3.76 -3.89 7.49
C LYS A 41 -3.13 -3.49 6.16
N THR A 42 -3.89 -2.69 5.41
CA THR A 42 -3.44 -2.06 4.16
C THR A 42 -3.62 -0.56 4.25
N TYR A 43 -2.68 0.22 3.74
CA TYR A 43 -2.65 1.67 3.81
C TYR A 43 -2.47 2.23 2.40
N ILE A 44 -3.35 3.14 1.99
CA ILE A 44 -3.25 3.87 0.73
C ILE A 44 -2.99 5.33 1.05
N HIS A 45 -1.77 5.81 0.77
CA HIS A 45 -1.35 7.19 1.00
C HIS A 45 -1.49 8.04 -0.27
N TYR A 46 -2.48 8.92 -0.29
CA TYR A 46 -2.79 9.77 -1.45
C TYR A 46 -1.67 10.75 -1.80
N SER A 47 -1.18 11.50 -0.80
CA SER A 47 -0.21 12.58 -1.04
C SER A 47 1.17 12.07 -1.44
N ASN A 48 1.50 10.84 -1.07
CA ASN A 48 2.85 10.31 -1.22
C ASN A 48 2.95 9.26 -2.35
N ASN A 49 1.83 8.88 -2.97
CA ASN A 49 1.79 7.81 -3.96
C ASN A 49 2.40 6.51 -3.41
N ILE A 50 1.97 6.09 -2.21
CA ILE A 50 2.47 4.91 -1.51
C ILE A 50 1.31 3.99 -1.16
N ILE A 51 1.47 2.69 -1.41
CA ILE A 51 0.66 1.65 -0.79
C ILE A 51 1.54 0.85 0.16
N ARG A 52 1.01 0.51 1.35
CA ARG A 52 1.65 -0.41 2.29
C ARG A 52 0.67 -1.50 2.68
N ALA A 53 1.12 -2.73 2.78
CA ALA A 53 0.32 -3.83 3.31
C ALA A 53 1.15 -4.65 4.27
N ARG A 54 0.53 -5.26 5.27
CA ARG A 54 1.23 -6.17 6.17
C ARG A 54 1.65 -7.43 5.41
N LYS A 55 2.87 -7.90 5.67
CA LYS A 55 3.39 -9.12 5.05
C LYS A 55 2.60 -10.35 5.48
N ASN A 56 2.53 -11.33 4.59
CA ASN A 56 1.85 -12.61 4.74
C ASN A 56 0.35 -12.44 5.04
N THR A 57 -0.28 -11.42 4.46
CA THR A 57 -1.72 -11.19 4.61
C THR A 57 -2.46 -11.16 3.27
N GLU A 58 -3.79 -11.24 3.32
CA GLU A 58 -4.60 -11.14 2.09
C GLU A 58 -4.43 -9.76 1.46
N GLY A 59 -4.22 -8.72 2.27
CA GLY A 59 -3.98 -7.36 1.81
C GLY A 59 -2.74 -7.29 0.92
N GLU A 60 -1.61 -7.83 1.39
CA GLU A 60 -0.40 -7.93 0.57
C GLU A 60 -0.63 -8.72 -0.72
N THR A 61 -1.38 -9.83 -0.64
CA THR A 61 -1.67 -10.67 -1.81
C THR A 61 -2.48 -9.92 -2.86
N ILE A 62 -3.50 -9.15 -2.45
CA ILE A 62 -4.32 -8.31 -3.33
C ILE A 62 -3.43 -7.29 -4.04
N ILE A 63 -2.58 -6.57 -3.28
CA ILE A 63 -1.72 -5.53 -3.85
C ILE A 63 -0.67 -6.15 -4.79
N THR A 64 -0.07 -7.28 -4.40
CA THR A 64 0.92 -8.00 -5.20
C THR A 64 0.34 -8.53 -6.50
N THR A 65 -0.88 -9.06 -6.47
CA THR A 65 -1.56 -9.55 -7.68
C THR A 65 -1.81 -8.42 -8.67
N ARG A 66 -2.10 -7.21 -8.17
CA ARG A 66 -2.38 -6.05 -9.02
C ARG A 66 -1.13 -5.35 -9.57
N PHE A 67 -0.11 -5.18 -8.74
CA PHE A 67 1.05 -4.33 -9.07
C PHE A 67 2.39 -5.07 -9.13
N GLY A 68 2.40 -6.36 -8.83
CA GLY A 68 3.61 -7.17 -8.73
C GLY A 68 4.31 -7.00 -7.38
N LYS A 69 5.58 -7.43 -7.33
CA LYS A 69 6.37 -7.46 -6.10
C LYS A 69 6.57 -6.04 -5.53
N PRO A 70 6.66 -5.90 -4.18
CA PRO A 70 6.99 -4.64 -3.54
C PRO A 70 8.28 -4.02 -4.11
N ASN A 71 8.28 -2.71 -4.33
CA ASN A 71 9.40 -1.98 -4.93
C ASN A 71 9.98 -0.88 -4.00
N GLY A 72 9.44 -0.74 -2.78
CA GLY A 72 9.87 0.25 -1.80
C GLY A 72 10.31 -0.37 -0.49
N LYS A 73 11.18 0.33 0.24
CA LYS A 73 11.49 0.03 1.64
C LYS A 73 10.77 1.02 2.56
N ALA A 74 9.99 0.50 3.50
CA ALA A 74 9.54 1.30 4.64
C ALA A 74 10.76 1.65 5.53
N SER A 75 10.58 2.48 6.56
CA SER A 75 11.66 2.69 7.56
C SER A 75 12.12 1.34 8.12
N ALA A 76 13.36 1.23 8.61
CA ALA A 76 13.89 -0.03 9.13
C ALA A 76 12.95 -0.73 10.13
N SER A 77 12.34 0.04 11.03
CA SER A 77 11.34 -0.42 12.00
C SER A 77 10.00 -0.88 11.42
N GLN A 78 9.72 -0.61 10.15
CA GLN A 78 8.47 -0.95 9.45
C GLN A 78 8.70 -1.97 8.33
N HIS A 79 9.93 -2.08 7.83
CA HIS A 79 10.28 -2.96 6.73
C HIS A 79 10.07 -4.43 7.06
N ASP A 80 10.24 -4.82 8.32
CA ASP A 80 10.13 -6.22 8.73
C ASP A 80 8.71 -6.77 8.55
N TYR A 81 7.68 -5.95 8.78
CA TYR A 81 6.28 -6.38 8.73
C TYR A 81 5.44 -5.73 7.63
N LEU A 82 5.93 -4.72 6.90
CA LEU A 82 5.21 -4.11 5.79
C LEU A 82 5.91 -4.35 4.44
N SER A 83 5.10 -4.75 3.47
CA SER A 83 5.42 -4.63 2.04
C SER A 83 4.98 -3.26 1.54
N THR A 84 5.83 -2.60 0.75
CA THR A 84 5.63 -1.21 0.33
C THR A 84 5.77 -1.09 -1.18
N TRP A 85 4.81 -0.39 -1.79
CA TRP A 85 4.81 -0.03 -3.20
C TRP A 85 4.83 1.48 -3.32
N PHE A 86 5.81 1.98 -4.06
CA PHE A 86 5.91 3.37 -4.46
C PHE A 86 5.48 3.53 -5.92
N PHE A 87 4.76 4.61 -6.19
CA PHE A 87 4.23 4.98 -7.49
C PHE A 87 4.79 6.36 -7.91
N ASN A 88 4.68 6.71 -9.19
CA ASN A 88 5.05 8.03 -9.72
C ASN A 88 6.52 8.46 -9.47
N GLY A 89 7.46 7.51 -9.55
CA GLY A 89 8.88 7.82 -9.38
C GLY A 89 9.30 8.18 -7.95
N TYR A 90 8.37 8.10 -6.99
CA TYR A 90 8.73 8.18 -5.57
C TYR A 90 9.62 6.98 -5.22
N THR A 91 10.78 7.23 -4.63
CA THR A 91 11.73 6.17 -4.22
C THR A 91 12.01 6.20 -2.71
N GLY A 92 11.21 6.94 -1.94
CA GLY A 92 11.44 7.22 -0.53
C GLY A 92 12.08 8.59 -0.30
N LYS A 93 12.33 8.95 0.96
CA LYS A 93 13.10 10.17 1.28
C LYS A 93 14.55 9.97 0.82
N LYS A 94 15.10 10.94 0.08
CA LYS A 94 16.55 11.05 -0.22
C LYS A 94 17.33 10.83 1.10
N GLY A 95 18.12 9.76 1.17
CA GLY A 95 18.89 9.39 2.36
C GLY A 95 18.39 8.17 3.15
N SER A 96 17.26 7.56 2.76
CA SER A 96 16.92 6.20 3.22
C SER A 96 17.73 5.19 2.41
N SER A 97 18.78 4.63 3.01
CA SER A 97 19.65 3.64 2.38
C SER A 97 18.84 2.45 1.88
N LEU A 98 18.97 2.15 0.59
CA LEU A 98 18.62 0.84 0.03
C LEU A 98 19.42 -0.27 0.69
#